data_AF-A0A3S0S9I6-F1
#
_entry.id   AF-A0A3S0S9I6-F1
#
_cell.length_a   1.000
_cell.length_b   1.000
_cell.length_c   1.000
_cell.angle_alpha   90.00
_cell.angle_beta   90.00
_cell.angle_gamma   90.00
#
_symmetry.space_group_name_H-M   'P 1'
#
loop_
_entity.id
_entity.type
_entity.pdbx_description
1 polymer ?
#
loop_
_entity_poly.entity_id
_entity_poly.type
_entity_poly.pdbx_seq_one_letter_code
_entity_poly.pdbx_strand_id
1 'polypeptide(L)'
;MVSIPSLEDDTLFLACTRPAMIAGVTMEAMGVNIMLTTILYITAGSIAYALVGIVFHVLFRALVKHDHNMFRILIAWIETRGRSRNASYWGGATLSPLTLTRRYDERDLSFV
;
A
#
# COMPACT_ATOMS: atom_id res chain seq x y z
N MET A 1 -14.32 -30.96 28.57
CA MET A 1 -14.59 -29.73 27.79
C MET A 1 -13.38 -28.83 27.94
N VAL A 2 -12.67 -28.53 26.86
CA VAL A 2 -11.54 -27.59 26.88
C VAL A 2 -12.13 -26.18 26.91
N SER A 3 -11.84 -25.41 27.95
CA SER A 3 -12.19 -23.98 28.02
C SER A 3 -11.31 -23.23 27.03
N ILE A 4 -11.90 -22.63 26.00
CA ILE A 4 -11.18 -21.72 25.11
C ILE A 4 -10.77 -20.51 25.99
N PRO A 5 -9.48 -20.18 26.11
CA PRO A 5 -9.06 -19.04 26.89
C PRO A 5 -9.69 -17.77 26.33
N SER A 6 -10.23 -16.91 27.21
CA SER A 6 -10.73 -15.60 26.82
C SER A 6 -9.56 -14.76 26.32
N LEU A 7 -9.70 -14.14 25.14
CA LEU A 7 -8.70 -13.21 24.62
C LEU A 7 -8.72 -11.95 25.49
N GLU A 8 -7.53 -11.56 25.95
CA GLU A 8 -7.33 -10.31 26.68
C GLU A 8 -7.07 -9.21 25.65
N ASP A 9 -8.00 -8.27 25.53
CA ASP A 9 -7.96 -7.21 24.54
C ASP A 9 -7.38 -5.92 25.16
N ASP A 10 -6.21 -5.50 24.69
CA ASP A 10 -5.62 -4.21 25.04
C ASP A 10 -6.08 -3.09 24.09
N THR A 11 -6.31 -1.89 24.64
CA THR A 11 -6.67 -0.73 23.82
C THR A 11 -5.48 -0.26 22.98
N LEU A 12 -5.59 -0.37 21.65
CA LEU A 12 -4.57 0.12 20.73
C LEU A 12 -4.79 1.61 20.40
N PHE A 13 -3.81 2.45 20.69
CA PHE A 13 -3.82 3.85 20.25
C PHE A 13 -3.47 3.94 18.75
N LEU A 14 -4.49 4.06 17.90
CA LEU A 14 -4.32 4.12 16.44
C LEU A 14 -3.33 5.21 15.97
N ALA A 15 -3.24 6.33 16.69
CA ALA A 15 -2.31 7.40 16.38
C ALA A 15 -0.83 6.96 16.49
N CYS A 16 -0.52 6.01 17.37
CA CYS A 16 0.83 5.50 17.61
C CYS A 16 1.24 4.42 16.60
N THR A 17 0.29 3.81 15.89
CA THR A 17 0.54 2.69 14.98
C THR A 17 0.30 3.03 13.51
N ARG A 18 -0.45 4.11 13.22
CA ARG A 18 -0.61 4.58 11.85
C ARG A 18 0.68 5.25 11.34
N PRO A 19 0.99 5.12 10.04
CA PRO A 19 2.10 5.84 9.43
C PRO A 19 1.86 7.35 9.50
N ALA A 20 2.95 8.12 9.41
CA ALA A 20 2.87 9.58 9.35
C ALA A 20 2.04 10.02 8.13
N MET A 21 1.12 10.97 8.35
CA MET A 21 0.20 11.47 7.33
C MET A 21 0.20 13.01 7.31
N ILE A 22 0.18 13.57 6.10
CA ILE A 22 0.04 15.00 5.85
C ILE A 22 -1.27 15.21 5.07
N ALA A 23 -2.13 16.08 5.58
CA ALA A 23 -3.44 16.41 4.97
C ALA A 23 -4.34 15.18 4.69
N GLY A 24 -4.18 14.09 5.46
CA GLY A 24 -4.97 12.86 5.30
C GLY A 24 -4.42 11.89 4.25
N VAL A 25 -3.22 12.12 3.73
CA VAL A 25 -2.48 11.22 2.83
C VAL A 25 -1.17 10.81 3.52
N THR A 26 -0.68 9.59 3.26
CA THR A 26 0.58 9.10 3.81
C THR A 26 1.79 9.88 3.29
N MET A 27 2.89 9.93 4.06
CA MET A 27 4.14 10.56 3.63
C MET A 27 4.62 10.07 2.26
N GLU A 28 4.58 8.75 2.02
CA GLU A 28 4.98 8.15 0.74
C GLU A 28 4.17 8.67 -0.44
N ALA A 29 2.85 8.67 -0.30
CA ALA A 29 1.94 9.13 -1.35
C ALA A 29 2.06 10.64 -1.59
N MET A 30 2.29 11.42 -0.54
CA MET A 30 2.60 12.84 -0.66
C MET A 30 3.91 13.07 -1.42
N GLY A 31 4.97 12.32 -1.10
CA GLY A 31 6.25 12.38 -1.80
C GLY A 31 6.13 12.08 -3.29
N VAL A 32 5.43 11.00 -3.64
CA VAL A 32 5.14 10.64 -5.04
C VAL A 32 4.33 11.73 -5.75
N ASN A 33 3.32 12.31 -5.08
CA ASN A 33 2.50 13.37 -5.67
C ASN A 33 3.32 14.63 -5.98
N ILE A 34 4.11 15.10 -4.99
CA ILE A 34 4.95 16.28 -5.17
C ILE A 34 5.96 16.03 -6.29
N MET A 35 6.65 14.89 -6.27
CA MET A 35 7.63 14.54 -7.29
C MET A 35 7.01 14.53 -8.70
N LEU A 36 5.88 13.83 -8.88
CA LEU A 36 5.17 13.75 -10.15
C LEU A 36 4.69 15.13 -10.63
N THR A 37 4.06 15.88 -9.73
CA THR A 37 3.52 17.21 -10.05
C THR A 37 4.61 18.20 -10.42
N THR A 38 5.75 18.17 -9.72
CA THR A 38 6.91 19.00 -10.04
C THR A 38 7.50 18.63 -11.41
N ILE A 39 7.61 17.34 -11.73
CA ILE A 39 8.10 16.90 -13.05
C ILE A 39 7.16 17.39 -14.16
N LEU A 40 5.85 17.22 -14.00
CA LEU A 40 4.86 17.68 -14.99
C LEU A 40 4.86 19.20 -15.15
N TYR A 41 4.95 19.93 -14.04
CA TYR A 41 5.05 21.39 -14.04
C TYR A 41 6.27 21.88 -14.82
N ILE A 42 7.45 21.32 -14.55
CA ILE A 42 8.71 21.73 -15.20
C ILE A 42 8.68 21.35 -16.69
N THR A 43 8.29 20.11 -17.01
CA THR A 43 8.33 19.60 -18.39
C THR A 43 7.32 20.30 -19.30
N ALA A 44 6.15 20.67 -18.78
CA ALA A 44 5.15 21.39 -19.56
C ALA A 44 5.35 22.92 -19.56
N GLY A 45 6.15 23.47 -18.64
CA GLY A 45 6.43 24.91 -18.54
C GLY A 45 5.19 25.77 -18.21
N SER A 46 4.14 25.17 -17.64
CA SER A 46 2.88 25.87 -17.34
C SER A 46 2.37 25.55 -15.95
N ILE A 47 1.94 26.59 -15.22
CA ILE A 47 1.38 26.49 -13.88
C ILE A 47 0.10 25.66 -13.83
N ALA A 48 -0.62 25.53 -14.96
CA ALA A 48 -1.82 24.71 -15.03
C ALA A 48 -1.54 23.25 -14.66
N TYR A 49 -0.34 22.74 -14.94
CA TYR A 49 0.04 21.37 -14.60
C TYR A 49 0.25 21.15 -13.10
N ALA A 50 0.40 22.21 -12.29
CA ALA A 50 0.40 22.07 -10.84
C ALA A 50 -0.97 21.61 -10.29
N LEU A 51 -2.08 21.92 -11.00
CA LEU A 51 -3.42 21.49 -10.61
C LEU A 51 -3.61 19.97 -10.69
N VAL A 52 -2.81 19.30 -11.53
CA VAL A 52 -2.81 17.84 -11.63
C VAL A 52 -2.46 17.21 -10.28
N GLY A 53 -1.56 17.82 -9.51
CA GLY A 53 -1.21 17.36 -8.17
C GLY A 53 -2.38 17.39 -7.19
N ILE A 54 -3.29 18.38 -7.32
CA ILE A 54 -4.50 18.46 -6.49
C ILE A 54 -5.42 17.27 -6.79
N VAL A 55 -5.61 16.96 -8.08
CA VAL A 55 -6.43 15.81 -8.51
C VAL A 55 -5.86 14.51 -7.96
N PHE A 56 -4.55 14.28 -8.13
CA PHE A 56 -3.89 13.10 -7.56
C PHE A 56 -3.95 13.06 -6.04
N HIS A 57 -3.87 14.21 -5.36
CA HIS A 57 -3.95 14.26 -3.90
C HIS A 57 -5.31 13.78 -3.40
N VAL A 58 -6.40 14.21 -4.05
CA VAL A 58 -7.76 13.78 -3.71
C VAL A 58 -7.93 12.28 -3.96
N LEU A 59 -7.38 11.75 -5.06
CA LEU A 59 -7.39 10.32 -5.35
C LEU A 59 -6.62 9.52 -4.29
N PHE A 60 -5.41 9.95 -3.93
CA PHE A 60 -4.62 9.31 -2.88
C PHE A 60 -5.33 9.34 -1.54
N ARG A 61 -6.01 10.44 -1.21
CA ARG A 61 -6.81 10.54 0.01
C ARG A 61 -7.99 9.56 0.03
N ALA A 62 -8.66 9.37 -1.11
CA ALA A 62 -9.72 8.38 -1.23
C ALA A 62 -9.19 6.95 -1.04
N LEU A 63 -8.00 6.67 -1.59
CA LEU A 63 -7.32 5.38 -1.47
C LEU A 63 -6.87 5.08 -0.02
N VAL A 64 -6.17 6.01 0.63
CA VAL A 64 -5.66 5.86 2.01
C VAL A 64 -6.79 5.67 3.03
N LYS A 65 -8.02 6.15 2.73
CA LYS A 65 -9.18 5.98 3.59
C LYS A 65 -9.50 4.50 3.86
N HIS A 66 -9.22 3.60 2.92
CA HIS A 66 -9.48 2.17 3.06
C HIS A 66 -8.40 1.46 3.88
N ASP A 67 -7.13 1.76 3.59
CA ASP A 67 -5.99 1.23 4.34
C ASP A 67 -4.85 2.26 4.38
N HIS A 68 -4.50 2.69 5.60
CA HIS A 68 -3.43 3.64 5.85
C HIS A 68 -2.06 3.12 5.42
N ASN A 69 -1.85 1.80 5.35
CA ASN A 69 -0.57 1.18 4.98
C ASN A 69 -0.48 0.81 3.50
N MET A 70 -1.51 1.05 2.69
CA MET A 70 -1.59 0.58 1.31
C MET A 70 -0.38 1.00 0.45
N PHE A 71 0.08 2.25 0.55
CA PHE A 71 1.24 2.72 -0.21
C PHE A 71 2.55 2.05 0.20
N ARG A 72 2.70 1.72 1.49
CA ARG A 72 3.89 1.01 1.98
C ARG A 72 3.88 -0.44 1.49
N ILE A 73 2.71 -1.07 1.48
CA ILE A 73 2.50 -2.40 0.89
C ILE A 73 2.78 -2.38 -0.61
N LEU A 74 2.32 -1.35 -1.32
CA LEU A 74 2.57 -1.17 -2.75
C LEU A 74 4.08 -1.06 -3.04
N ILE A 75 4.81 -0.23 -2.30
CA ILE A 75 6.26 -0.08 -2.46
C ILE A 75 6.96 -1.41 -2.16
N ALA A 76 6.64 -2.07 -1.05
CA ALA A 76 7.20 -3.37 -0.71
C ALA A 76 6.92 -4.43 -1.80
N TRP A 77 5.72 -4.41 -2.39
CA TRP A 77 5.38 -5.28 -3.51
C TRP A 77 6.21 -4.96 -4.76
N ILE A 78 6.41 -3.67 -5.09
CA ILE A 78 7.25 -3.26 -6.21
C ILE A 78 8.68 -3.77 -6.00
N GLU A 79 9.25 -3.54 -4.81
CA GLU A 79 10.64 -3.91 -4.50
C GLU A 79 10.88 -5.43 -4.48
N THR A 80 9.87 -6.22 -4.12
CA THR A 80 9.99 -7.67 -4.04
C THR A 80 9.51 -8.36 -5.32
N ARG A 81 8.20 -8.36 -5.55
CA ARG A 81 7.56 -9.09 -6.65
C ARG A 81 7.61 -8.30 -7.96
N GLY A 82 7.45 -6.98 -7.93
CA GLY A 82 7.47 -6.13 -9.11
C GLY A 82 8.81 -6.12 -9.84
N ARG A 83 9.92 -6.26 -9.11
CA ARG A 83 11.28 -6.37 -9.67
C ARG A 83 11.59 -7.73 -10.30
N SER A 84 10.80 -8.77 -10.00
CA SER A 84 11.03 -10.11 -10.53
C SER A 84 10.53 -10.21 -11.98
N ARG A 85 11.45 -10.08 -12.95
CA ARG A 85 11.13 -10.14 -14.39
C ARG A 85 10.84 -11.54 -14.91
N ASN A 86 11.28 -12.57 -14.19
CA ASN A 86 11.10 -13.99 -14.53
C ASN A 86 10.05 -14.68 -13.66
N ALA A 87 9.27 -13.91 -12.88
CA ALA A 87 8.23 -14.47 -12.02
C ALA A 87 7.19 -15.31 -12.78
N SER A 88 6.89 -14.96 -14.05
CA SER A 88 6.00 -15.76 -14.91
C SER A 88 6.59 -17.10 -15.30
N TYR A 89 7.91 -17.17 -15.51
CA TYR A 89 8.61 -18.41 -15.84
C TYR A 89 8.71 -19.35 -14.63
N TRP A 90 8.97 -18.80 -13.43
CA TRP A 90 9.13 -19.57 -12.20
C TRP A 90 7.84 -19.76 -11.38
N GLY A 91 6.73 -19.15 -11.78
CA GLY A 91 5.46 -19.19 -11.03
C GLY A 91 5.46 -18.36 -9.74
N GLY A 92 6.47 -17.49 -9.52
CA GLY A 92 6.57 -16.63 -8.35
C GLY A 92 7.90 -15.86 -8.28
N ALA A 93 8.00 -14.93 -7.33
CA ALA A 93 9.24 -14.19 -7.04
C ALA A 93 10.14 -14.89 -6.01
N THR A 94 9.90 -16.18 -5.74
CA THR A 94 10.55 -16.97 -4.69
C THR A 94 11.84 -17.60 -5.20
N LEU A 95 12.87 -17.65 -4.35
CA LEU A 95 14.16 -18.31 -4.63
C LEU A 95 14.10 -19.85 -4.50
N SER A 96 13.05 -20.38 -3.88
CA SER A 96 12.80 -21.81 -3.77
C SER A 96 12.32 -22.39 -5.11
N PRO A 97 12.83 -23.57 -5.51
CA PRO A 97 12.35 -24.27 -6.70
C PRO A 97 10.95 -24.88 -6.51
N LEU A 98 10.42 -24.86 -5.29
CA LEU A 98 9.08 -25.36 -4.99
C LEU A 98 8.02 -24.34 -5.40
N THR A 99 6.99 -24.82 -6.10
CA THR A 99 5.84 -23.99 -6.48
C THR A 99 5.15 -23.41 -5.24
N LEU A 100 4.97 -22.09 -5.22
CA LEU A 100 4.29 -21.40 -4.14
C LEU A 100 2.77 -21.66 -4.23
N THR A 101 2.32 -22.75 -3.62
CA THR A 101 0.89 -23.06 -3.51
C THR A 101 0.30 -22.31 -2.30
N ARG A 102 -0.42 -21.21 -2.55
CA ARG A 102 -1.18 -20.54 -1.49
C ARG A 102 -2.52 -21.26 -1.34
N ARG A 103 -2.74 -21.93 -0.21
CA ARG A 103 -4.09 -22.41 0.15
C ARG A 103 -4.86 -21.22 0.71
N TYR A 104 -5.75 -20.65 -0.09
CA TYR A 104 -6.74 -19.72 0.41
C TYR A 104 -7.81 -20.51 1.15
N ASP A 105 -8.11 -20.11 2.38
CA ASP A 105 -9.27 -20.60 3.13
C ASP A 105 -10.39 -19.55 3.06
N GLU A 106 -11.66 -19.98 3.11
CA GLU A 106 -12.81 -19.07 3.15
C GLU A 106 -12.73 -18.12 4.36
N ARG A 107 -12.11 -18.60 5.45
CA ARG A 107 -11.79 -17.82 6.65
C ARG A 107 -10.84 -16.65 6.39
N ASP A 108 -9.94 -16.76 5.42
CA ASP A 108 -8.96 -15.72 5.10
C ASP A 108 -9.59 -14.53 4.36
N LEU A 109 -10.77 -14.74 3.76
CA LEU A 109 -11.46 -13.74 2.94
C LEU A 109 -12.57 -13.03 3.71
N SER A 110 -12.68 -13.23 5.03
CA SER A 110 -13.67 -12.58 5.91
C SER A 110 -15.12 -12.78 5.47
N PHE A 111 -15.42 -13.87 4.76
CA PHE A 111 -16.77 -14.26 4.35
C PHE A 111 -17.56 -15.02 5.43
N VAL A 112 -16.93 -15.30 6.58
CA VAL A 112 -17.51 -16.00 7.75
C VAL A 112 -17.21 -15.20 9.01
#